data_AF-A0A2U8XB09-F1
#
_entry.id   AF-A0A2U8XB09-F1
#
_cell.length_a   1.000
_cell.length_b   1.000
_cell.length_c   1.000
_cell.angle_alpha   90.00
_cell.angle_beta   90.00
_cell.angle_gamma   90.00
#
_symmetry.space_group_name_H-M   'P 1'
#
loop_
_entity.id
_entity.type
_entity.pdbx_description
1 polymer ?
#
loop_
_entity_poly.entity_id
_entity_poly.type
_entity_poly.pdbx_seq_one_letter_code
_entity_poly.pdbx_strand_id
1 'polypeptide(L)'
;MTSISLTRPSLPLRGRSFRALVLAPETPLGDWFSHLDALVQRSPTLFSERAVILDVSGLAKDSLRGDAAGSEAAEPAEDDHDAAAATPDIAGLVDELKQRGIRIMGVEKAEPAWLGPALPPLLSGGRPAAMAEPDADVAEAKPPEPVKPPEPRKPNSLVLETPLRSGQSVYHPEGDVTVMGSVASGAEILAGGSIHVYGALRGRAIAGAGGNPRARICCRKFEPELIGIDGLFRTADTTDPKLRKKAVQVWLEGETLRMAALD
;
A
#
# COMPACT_ATOMS: atom_id res chain seq x y z
N MET A 1 0.48 -27.31 46.76
CA MET A 1 -0.56 -26.67 45.94
C MET A 1 -0.03 -26.55 44.52
N THR A 2 -0.54 -27.37 43.61
CA THR A 2 -0.07 -27.45 42.22
C THR A 2 -0.82 -26.41 41.38
N SER A 3 -0.11 -25.47 40.79
CA SER A 3 -0.69 -24.44 39.92
C SER A 3 -0.82 -24.98 38.49
N ILE A 4 -2.04 -25.03 37.97
CA ILE A 4 -2.33 -25.41 36.58
C ILE A 4 -2.33 -24.13 35.74
N SER A 5 -1.35 -24.00 34.85
CA SER A 5 -1.31 -22.93 33.84
C SER A 5 -2.19 -23.33 32.66
N LEU A 6 -3.24 -22.55 32.40
CA LEU A 6 -4.06 -22.64 31.20
C LEU A 6 -3.45 -21.72 30.12
N THR A 7 -2.73 -22.30 29.16
CA THR A 7 -2.24 -21.57 27.99
C THR A 7 -3.39 -21.40 27.00
N ARG A 8 -3.89 -20.18 26.82
CA ARG A 8 -4.85 -19.87 25.74
C ARG A 8 -4.13 -20.00 24.38
N PRO A 9 -4.70 -20.70 23.39
CA PRO A 9 -4.14 -20.70 22.04
C PRO A 9 -4.26 -19.28 21.46
N SER A 10 -3.12 -18.66 21.12
CA SER A 10 -3.08 -17.40 20.40
C SER A 10 -3.07 -17.67 18.89
N LEU A 11 -4.07 -17.15 18.17
CA LEU A 11 -4.10 -17.20 16.70
C LEU A 11 -3.15 -16.12 16.16
N PRO A 12 -2.07 -16.47 15.43
CA PRO A 12 -1.16 -15.48 14.88
C PRO A 12 -1.85 -14.73 13.73
N LEU A 13 -2.29 -13.51 13.99
CA LEU A 13 -2.77 -12.58 12.96
C LEU A 13 -1.59 -11.76 12.44
N ARG A 14 -1.32 -11.82 11.14
CA ARG A 14 -0.30 -10.99 10.46
C ARG A 14 -1.00 -10.01 9.53
N GLY A 15 -1.03 -8.74 9.91
CA GLY A 15 -1.47 -7.66 9.02
C GLY A 15 -0.43 -7.41 7.94
N ARG A 16 -0.87 -7.25 6.69
CA ARG A 16 -0.05 -6.75 5.58
C ARG A 16 -0.82 -5.64 4.88
N SER A 17 -0.13 -4.56 4.52
CA SER A 17 -0.69 -3.50 3.68
C SER A 17 -0.12 -3.67 2.28
N PHE A 18 -0.98 -3.76 1.27
CA PHE A 18 -0.56 -3.78 -0.13
C PHE A 18 -1.15 -2.55 -0.83
N ARG A 19 -0.42 -2.02 -1.82
CA ARG A 19 -0.95 -0.96 -2.70
C ARG A 19 -1.86 -1.62 -3.74
N ALA A 20 -3.09 -1.12 -3.83
CA ALA A 20 -4.00 -1.48 -4.91
C ALA A 20 -4.03 -0.36 -5.96
N LEU A 21 -4.17 -0.76 -7.21
CA LEU A 21 -4.48 0.14 -8.32
C LEU A 21 -5.99 0.07 -8.56
N VAL A 22 -6.65 1.21 -8.56
CA VAL A 22 -8.09 1.31 -8.81
C VAL A 22 -8.29 1.60 -10.30
N LEU A 23 -9.01 0.73 -10.99
CA LEU A 23 -9.53 0.98 -12.32
C LEU A 23 -10.93 1.55 -12.19
N ALA A 24 -11.11 2.78 -12.66
CA ALA A 24 -12.40 3.42 -12.76
C ALA A 24 -12.80 3.47 -14.26
N PRO A 25 -13.57 2.51 -14.76
CA PRO A 25 -14.14 2.57 -16.10
C PRO A 25 -14.98 3.83 -16.29
N GLU A 26 -14.79 4.47 -17.44
CA GLU A 26 -15.57 5.61 -17.91
C GLU A 26 -16.34 5.21 -19.16
N THR A 27 -17.55 5.75 -19.33
CA THR A 27 -18.32 5.58 -20.55
C THR A 27 -17.91 6.64 -21.58
N PRO A 28 -17.81 6.29 -22.88
CA PRO A 28 -18.05 4.98 -23.48
C PRO A 28 -16.95 3.94 -23.17
N LEU A 29 -17.35 2.72 -22.82
CA LEU A 29 -16.42 1.64 -22.43
C LEU A 29 -15.41 1.27 -23.54
N GLY A 30 -15.80 1.40 -24.82
CA GLY A 30 -14.92 1.10 -25.95
C GLY A 30 -13.68 2.00 -26.02
N ASP A 31 -13.85 3.30 -25.76
CA ASP A 31 -12.74 4.26 -25.72
C ASP A 31 -11.84 4.00 -24.52
N TRP A 32 -12.46 3.69 -23.37
CA TRP A 32 -11.75 3.32 -22.16
C TRP A 32 -10.89 2.06 -22.33
N PHE A 33 -11.43 1.01 -22.95
CA PHE A 33 -10.67 -0.20 -23.26
C PHE A 33 -9.53 0.07 -24.24
N SER A 34 -9.75 0.92 -25.25
CA SER A 34 -8.71 1.30 -26.20
C SER A 34 -7.54 2.01 -25.50
N HIS A 35 -7.84 2.92 -24.57
CA HIS A 35 -6.82 3.57 -23.74
C HIS A 35 -6.13 2.60 -22.79
N LEU A 36 -6.87 1.67 -22.19
CA LEU A 36 -6.31 0.63 -21.32
C LEU A 36 -5.37 -0.29 -22.10
N ASP A 37 -5.74 -0.72 -23.31
CA ASP A 37 -4.94 -1.58 -24.18
C ASP A 37 -3.65 -0.87 -24.60
N ALA A 38 -3.72 0.40 -24.99
CA ALA A 38 -2.55 1.22 -25.26
C ALA A 38 -1.63 1.34 -24.03
N LEU A 39 -2.21 1.45 -22.84
CA LEU A 39 -1.47 1.54 -21.59
C LEU A 39 -0.79 0.20 -21.23
N VAL A 40 -1.49 -0.94 -21.40
CA VAL A 40 -0.95 -2.29 -21.20
C VAL A 40 0.20 -2.55 -22.18
N GLN A 41 0.04 -2.17 -23.45
CA GLN A 41 1.10 -2.32 -24.46
C GLN A 41 2.34 -1.49 -24.14
N ARG A 42 2.15 -0.24 -23.66
CA ARG A 42 3.24 0.64 -23.23
C ARG A 42 3.93 0.16 -21.96
N SER A 43 3.22 -0.57 -21.10
CA SER A 43 3.73 -1.02 -19.79
C SER A 43 3.23 -2.43 -19.45
N PRO A 44 3.80 -3.47 -20.07
CA PRO A 44 3.32 -4.86 -19.92
C PRO A 44 3.34 -5.40 -18.48
N THR A 45 4.18 -4.83 -17.61
CA THR A 45 4.32 -5.24 -16.21
C THR A 45 3.41 -4.47 -15.24
N LEU A 46 2.56 -3.55 -15.72
CA LEU A 46 1.79 -2.67 -14.85
C LEU A 46 0.87 -3.44 -13.89
N PHE A 47 0.27 -4.53 -14.37
CA PHE A 47 -0.75 -5.30 -13.65
C PHE A 47 -0.26 -6.64 -13.11
N SER A 48 0.97 -7.06 -13.43
CA SER A 48 1.47 -8.42 -13.17
C SER A 48 1.60 -8.76 -11.68
N GLU A 49 1.85 -7.76 -10.83
CA GLU A 49 2.11 -7.94 -9.38
C GLU A 49 1.27 -7.00 -8.49
N ARG A 50 0.21 -6.38 -9.05
CA ARG A 50 -0.60 -5.39 -8.33
C ARG A 50 -1.98 -5.94 -7.99
N ALA A 51 -2.44 -5.64 -6.79
CA ALA A 51 -3.85 -5.75 -6.46
C ALA A 51 -4.64 -4.75 -7.31
N VAL A 52 -5.59 -5.23 -8.12
CA VAL A 52 -6.44 -4.35 -8.93
C VAL A 52 -7.84 -4.33 -8.34
N ILE A 53 -8.35 -3.15 -8.08
CA ILE A 53 -9.72 -2.90 -7.60
C ILE A 53 -10.49 -2.24 -8.73
N LEU A 54 -11.75 -2.63 -8.94
CA LEU A 54 -12.62 -2.03 -9.94
C LEU A 54 -13.62 -1.08 -9.26
N ASP A 55 -13.58 0.21 -9.57
CA ASP A 55 -14.55 1.20 -9.10
C ASP A 55 -15.64 1.40 -10.18
N VAL A 56 -16.85 0.91 -9.92
CA VAL A 56 -17.95 0.96 -10.90
C VAL A 56 -18.82 2.22 -10.79
N SER A 57 -18.43 3.21 -10.00
CA SER A 57 -19.24 4.42 -9.79
C SER A 57 -19.43 5.27 -11.06
N GLY A 58 -18.54 5.14 -12.05
CA GLY A 58 -18.68 5.76 -13.36
C GLY A 58 -19.81 5.15 -14.20
N LEU A 59 -20.06 3.85 -14.05
CA LEU A 59 -21.05 3.10 -14.83
C LEU A 59 -22.47 3.33 -14.33
N ALA A 60 -22.64 3.45 -13.01
CA ALA A 60 -23.93 3.76 -12.38
C ALA A 60 -24.51 5.11 -12.83
N LYS A 61 -23.65 6.09 -13.16
CA LYS A 61 -24.06 7.44 -13.58
C LYS A 61 -24.64 7.48 -14.99
N ASP A 62 -24.31 6.50 -15.82
CA ASP A 62 -24.79 6.40 -17.21
C ASP A 62 -26.12 5.65 -17.29
N SER A 63 -26.29 4.59 -16.49
CA SER A 63 -27.60 3.92 -16.32
C SER A 63 -28.71 4.87 -15.86
N LEU A 64 -28.37 5.96 -15.15
CA LEU A 64 -29.29 7.02 -14.73
C LEU A 64 -29.48 8.14 -15.76
N ARG A 65 -28.67 8.18 -16.84
CA ARG A 65 -28.73 9.19 -17.92
C ARG A 65 -29.35 8.66 -19.21
N GLY A 66 -29.51 7.35 -19.35
CA GLY A 66 -30.02 6.66 -20.55
C GLY A 66 -31.46 6.99 -20.98
N ASP A 67 -32.22 7.77 -20.21
CA ASP A 67 -33.65 8.03 -20.49
C ASP A 67 -33.92 9.25 -21.41
N ALA A 68 -32.90 9.85 -22.05
CA ALA A 68 -33.07 11.10 -22.79
C ALA A 68 -32.49 11.10 -24.21
N ALA A 69 -32.87 10.12 -25.06
CA ALA A 69 -32.92 10.27 -26.53
C ALA A 69 -33.80 9.18 -27.18
N GLY A 70 -34.97 9.57 -27.71
CA GLY A 70 -36.02 8.70 -28.33
C GLY A 70 -35.63 8.04 -29.67
N SER A 71 -36.47 7.26 -30.37
CA SER A 71 -37.93 7.32 -30.56
C SER A 71 -38.49 6.03 -31.22
N GLU A 72 -39.80 5.79 -30.97
CA GLU A 72 -40.86 5.21 -31.84
C GLU A 72 -41.13 3.70 -32.05
N ALA A 73 -42.25 3.28 -31.43
CA ALA A 73 -43.44 2.60 -31.98
C ALA A 73 -43.49 1.07 -32.17
N ALA A 74 -44.16 0.38 -31.21
CA ALA A 74 -45.33 -0.50 -31.41
C ALA A 74 -45.90 -1.03 -30.06
N GLU A 75 -47.19 -0.80 -29.78
CA GLU A 75 -47.96 -1.35 -28.64
C GLU A 75 -48.68 -2.69 -29.00
N PRO A 76 -49.41 -3.39 -28.10
CA PRO A 76 -49.09 -3.85 -26.73
C PRO A 76 -49.50 -5.33 -26.48
N ALA A 77 -48.99 -6.00 -25.42
CA ALA A 77 -49.64 -7.16 -24.78
C ALA A 77 -49.06 -7.48 -23.37
N GLU A 78 -49.84 -7.12 -22.34
CA GLU A 78 -50.14 -7.82 -21.07
C GLU A 78 -49.01 -8.28 -20.10
N ASP A 79 -48.93 -7.53 -18.99
CA ASP A 79 -48.76 -7.95 -17.58
C ASP A 79 -47.72 -9.01 -17.19
N ASP A 80 -46.49 -8.54 -16.94
CA ASP A 80 -45.72 -8.69 -15.69
C ASP A 80 -44.33 -8.12 -15.96
N HIS A 81 -44.08 -6.84 -15.65
CA HIS A 81 -42.73 -6.25 -15.73
C HIS A 81 -42.39 -5.55 -14.43
N ASP A 82 -41.72 -6.33 -13.57
CA ASP A 82 -40.89 -5.83 -12.48
C ASP A 82 -39.84 -4.86 -13.09
N ALA A 83 -39.85 -3.61 -12.66
CA ALA A 83 -39.04 -2.55 -13.23
C ALA A 83 -37.56 -2.73 -12.85
N ALA A 84 -36.84 -3.59 -13.57
CA ALA A 84 -35.39 -3.75 -13.43
C ALA A 84 -34.67 -2.54 -14.04
N ALA A 85 -34.22 -1.63 -13.16
CA ALA A 85 -33.28 -0.59 -13.51
C ALA A 85 -32.08 -1.17 -14.28
N ALA A 86 -31.65 -0.51 -15.36
CA ALA A 86 -30.58 -0.95 -16.25
C ALA A 86 -29.30 -1.30 -15.46
N THR A 87 -29.12 -2.59 -15.21
CA THR A 87 -28.02 -3.10 -14.39
C THR A 87 -26.76 -3.10 -15.25
N PRO A 88 -25.67 -2.41 -14.85
CA PRO A 88 -24.43 -2.43 -15.61
C PRO A 88 -23.87 -3.86 -15.67
N ASP A 89 -23.39 -4.28 -16.85
CA ASP A 89 -22.79 -5.61 -17.04
C ASP A 89 -21.37 -5.67 -16.46
N ILE A 90 -21.29 -5.81 -15.13
CA ILE A 90 -20.02 -5.95 -14.39
C ILE A 90 -19.33 -7.27 -14.75
N ALA A 91 -20.09 -8.31 -15.08
CA ALA A 91 -19.54 -9.61 -15.43
C ALA A 91 -18.77 -9.58 -16.75
N GLY A 92 -19.38 -9.02 -17.79
CA GLY A 92 -18.72 -8.79 -19.07
C GLY A 92 -17.45 -7.95 -18.92
N LEU A 93 -17.52 -6.87 -18.13
CA LEU A 93 -16.36 -6.02 -17.86
C LEU A 93 -15.21 -6.76 -17.15
N VAL A 94 -15.51 -7.59 -16.14
CA VAL A 94 -14.49 -8.38 -15.44
C VAL A 94 -13.86 -9.43 -16.38
N ASP A 95 -14.66 -10.06 -17.23
CA ASP A 95 -14.15 -11.04 -18.21
C ASP A 95 -13.28 -10.39 -19.28
N GLU A 96 -13.65 -9.21 -19.76
CA GLU A 96 -12.85 -8.41 -20.69
C GLU A 96 -11.49 -8.01 -20.09
N LEU A 97 -11.46 -7.66 -18.81
CA LEU A 97 -10.21 -7.35 -18.09
C LEU A 97 -9.35 -8.60 -17.88
N LYS A 98 -9.98 -9.73 -17.59
CA LYS A 98 -9.31 -11.01 -17.42
C LYS A 98 -8.63 -11.49 -18.70
N GLN A 99 -9.28 -11.32 -19.86
CA GLN A 99 -8.69 -11.65 -21.17
C GLN A 99 -7.44 -10.81 -21.46
N ARG A 100 -7.36 -9.60 -20.90
CA ARG A 100 -6.21 -8.69 -20.97
C ARG A 100 -5.15 -8.96 -19.90
N GLY A 101 -5.29 -10.05 -19.14
CA GLY A 101 -4.36 -10.44 -18.07
C GLY A 101 -4.52 -9.64 -16.78
N ILE A 102 -5.58 -8.85 -16.64
CA ILE A 102 -5.85 -8.02 -15.46
C ILE A 102 -6.78 -8.79 -14.52
N ARG A 103 -6.30 -9.10 -13.32
CA ARG A 103 -7.09 -9.82 -12.31
C ARG A 103 -7.68 -8.85 -11.29
N ILE A 104 -9.00 -8.76 -11.26
CA ILE A 104 -9.73 -7.93 -10.29
C ILE A 104 -9.85 -8.67 -8.96
N MET A 105 -9.35 -8.04 -7.89
CA MET A 105 -9.35 -8.61 -6.55
C MET A 105 -10.59 -8.21 -5.74
N GLY A 106 -11.25 -7.12 -6.12
CA GLY A 106 -12.50 -6.68 -5.53
C GLY A 106 -13.11 -5.51 -6.29
N VAL A 107 -14.39 -5.28 -6.04
CA VAL A 107 -15.17 -4.20 -6.65
C VAL A 107 -15.48 -3.17 -5.57
N GLU A 108 -15.41 -1.89 -5.90
CA GLU A 108 -15.81 -0.77 -5.04
C GLU A 108 -17.03 -0.06 -5.63
N LYS A 109 -17.86 0.49 -4.74
CA LYS A 109 -19.04 1.33 -5.07
C LYS A 109 -20.05 0.66 -6.01
N ALA A 110 -20.12 -0.68 -6.02
CA ALA A 110 -21.20 -1.43 -6.65
C ALA A 110 -22.38 -1.60 -5.69
N GLU A 111 -23.60 -1.63 -6.22
CA GLU A 111 -24.75 -2.09 -5.45
C GLU A 111 -24.65 -3.60 -5.19
N PRO A 112 -24.99 -4.10 -3.99
CA PRO A 112 -24.90 -5.53 -3.68
C PRO A 112 -25.69 -6.44 -4.63
N ALA A 113 -26.78 -5.92 -5.22
CA ALA A 113 -27.60 -6.63 -6.18
C ALA A 113 -26.89 -6.90 -7.52
N TRP A 114 -25.85 -6.13 -7.86
CA TRP A 114 -25.09 -6.27 -9.11
C TRP A 114 -24.00 -7.35 -9.02
N LEU A 115 -23.71 -7.86 -7.82
CA LEU A 115 -22.61 -8.80 -7.58
C LEU A 115 -23.14 -10.22 -7.30
N GLY A 116 -22.94 -11.12 -8.27
CA GLY A 116 -23.17 -12.55 -8.10
C GLY A 116 -22.01 -13.28 -7.39
N PRO A 117 -22.18 -14.54 -6.97
CA PRO A 117 -21.18 -15.31 -6.23
C PRO A 117 -19.89 -15.62 -7.02
N ALA A 118 -19.91 -15.45 -8.35
CA ALA A 118 -18.75 -15.62 -9.22
C ALA A 118 -17.94 -14.33 -9.43
N LEU A 119 -18.46 -13.18 -8.97
CA LEU A 119 -17.80 -11.88 -9.12
C LEU A 119 -16.87 -11.57 -7.92
N PRO A 120 -15.85 -10.72 -8.12
CA PRO A 120 -15.00 -10.27 -7.02
C PRO A 120 -15.83 -9.61 -5.91
N PRO A 121 -15.44 -9.77 -4.63
CA PRO A 121 -16.23 -9.27 -3.51
C PRO A 121 -16.30 -7.74 -3.50
N LEU A 122 -17.39 -7.20 -2.94
CA LEU A 122 -17.49 -5.78 -2.64
C LEU A 122 -16.49 -5.41 -1.54
N LEU A 123 -15.60 -4.49 -1.84
CA LEU A 123 -14.66 -3.91 -0.90
C LEU A 123 -15.23 -2.59 -0.36
N SER A 124 -15.05 -2.37 0.94
CA SER A 124 -15.36 -1.11 1.60
C SER A 124 -14.20 -0.70 2.52
N GLY A 125 -13.84 0.58 2.52
CA GLY A 125 -12.83 1.14 3.43
C GLY A 125 -11.46 1.48 2.83
N GLY A 126 -11.29 1.45 1.51
CA GLY A 126 -10.08 1.98 0.85
C GLY A 126 -9.87 3.47 1.15
N ARG A 127 -8.65 3.87 1.54
CA ARG A 127 -8.28 5.30 1.67
C ARG A 127 -7.58 5.75 0.39
N PRO A 128 -7.95 6.88 -0.22
CA PRO A 128 -7.26 7.40 -1.40
C PRO A 128 -5.78 7.61 -1.09
N ALA A 129 -4.91 7.03 -1.92
CA ALA A 129 -3.50 7.35 -1.94
C ALA A 129 -3.27 8.37 -3.07
N ALA A 130 -2.55 9.46 -2.80
CA ALA A 130 -2.19 10.42 -3.84
C ALA A 130 -1.43 9.69 -4.96
N MET A 131 -2.01 9.67 -6.16
CA MET A 131 -1.31 9.26 -7.36
C MET A 131 -0.54 10.49 -7.84
N ALA A 132 0.79 10.42 -7.91
CA ALA A 132 1.51 11.40 -8.70
C ALA A 132 1.00 11.24 -10.14
N GLU A 133 0.42 12.30 -10.68
CA GLU A 133 -0.01 12.33 -12.08
C GLU A 133 1.20 11.94 -12.94
N PRO A 134 1.05 11.04 -13.92
CA PRO A 134 2.11 10.85 -14.90
C PRO A 134 2.22 12.17 -15.65
N ASP A 135 3.31 12.91 -15.43
CA ASP A 135 3.63 14.16 -16.11
C ASP A 135 3.30 14.02 -17.59
N ALA A 136 2.32 14.80 -18.03
CA ALA A 136 1.97 15.00 -19.41
C ALA A 136 3.06 15.88 -20.05
N ASP A 137 4.21 15.28 -20.34
CA ASP A 137 5.13 15.83 -21.33
C ASP A 137 5.74 14.68 -22.13
N VAL A 138 5.15 14.45 -23.30
CA VAL A 138 5.61 13.48 -24.28
C VAL A 138 6.84 14.07 -24.97
N ALA A 139 8.01 13.76 -24.44
CA ALA A 139 9.24 13.83 -25.22
C ALA A 139 9.40 12.50 -25.98
N GLU A 140 9.38 12.64 -27.31
CA GLU A 140 9.66 11.67 -28.36
C GLU A 140 10.65 10.54 -27.95
N ALA A 141 10.22 9.30 -28.12
CA ALA A 141 10.95 8.11 -27.70
C ALA A 141 12.22 7.91 -28.55
N LYS A 142 13.39 8.18 -27.97
CA LYS A 142 14.68 7.65 -28.47
C LYS A 142 14.77 6.14 -28.12
N PRO A 143 15.34 5.29 -29.01
CA PRO A 143 15.52 3.84 -28.78
C PRO A 143 16.25 3.51 -27.46
N PRO A 144 16.05 2.30 -26.89
CA PRO A 144 16.44 1.99 -25.52
C PRO A 144 17.96 1.95 -25.39
N GLU A 145 18.52 2.99 -24.76
CA GLU A 145 19.86 2.94 -24.20
C GLU A 145 19.86 2.03 -22.95
N PRO A 146 21.01 1.42 -22.61
CA PRO A 146 21.13 0.41 -21.57
C PRO A 146 20.52 0.88 -20.24
N VAL A 147 19.79 -0.01 -19.56
CA VAL A 147 19.13 0.25 -18.27
C VAL A 147 20.08 1.00 -17.34
N LYS A 148 19.89 2.31 -17.23
CA LYS A 148 20.54 3.11 -16.19
C LYS A 148 20.08 2.56 -14.83
N PRO A 149 21.00 2.34 -13.88
CA PRO A 149 20.66 2.07 -12.49
C PRO A 149 19.53 3.00 -12.03
N PRO A 150 18.57 2.50 -11.22
CA PRO A 150 17.38 3.24 -10.85
C PRO A 150 17.78 4.64 -10.38
N GLU A 151 17.21 5.66 -11.04
CA GLU A 151 17.51 7.03 -10.71
C GLU A 151 17.26 7.25 -9.21
N PRO A 152 18.17 7.97 -8.51
CA PRO A 152 18.03 8.17 -7.08
C PRO A 152 16.69 8.85 -6.82
N ARG A 153 15.76 8.09 -6.24
CA ARG A 153 14.52 8.63 -5.66
C ARG A 153 14.93 9.83 -4.80
N LYS A 154 14.32 11.00 -5.03
CA LYS A 154 14.60 12.20 -4.24
C LYS A 154 14.62 11.80 -2.76
N PRO A 155 15.71 12.07 -2.01
CA PRO A 155 15.81 11.64 -0.63
C PRO A 155 14.75 12.39 0.20
N ASN A 156 13.63 11.72 0.48
CA ASN A 156 12.58 12.24 1.34
C ASN A 156 12.98 11.96 2.79
N SER A 157 13.80 12.83 3.38
CA SER A 157 14.24 12.71 4.77
C SER A 157 13.44 13.66 5.66
N LEU A 158 12.81 13.13 6.70
CA LEU A 158 12.18 13.92 7.76
C LEU A 158 13.18 14.18 8.89
N VAL A 159 13.36 15.45 9.26
CA VAL A 159 14.20 15.84 10.39
C VAL A 159 13.32 16.37 11.52
N LEU A 160 13.40 15.74 12.69
CA LEU A 160 12.78 16.20 13.92
C LEU A 160 13.82 16.95 14.74
N GLU A 161 13.66 18.26 14.85
CA GLU A 161 14.55 19.12 15.64
C GLU A 161 14.36 18.93 17.16
N THR A 162 13.25 18.30 17.57
CA THR A 162 12.90 18.11 18.99
C THR A 162 12.91 16.63 19.40
N PRO A 163 13.19 16.32 20.68
CA PRO A 163 13.09 14.96 21.20
C PRO A 163 11.67 14.40 21.12
N LEU A 164 11.56 13.11 20.81
CA LEU A 164 10.29 12.39 20.77
C LEU A 164 9.94 11.86 22.17
N ARG A 165 8.84 12.34 22.75
CA ARG A 165 8.40 12.02 24.11
C ARG A 165 7.52 10.77 24.15
N SER A 166 7.34 10.24 25.36
CA SER A 166 6.51 9.05 25.59
C SER A 166 5.10 9.24 25.02
N GLY A 167 4.58 8.21 24.35
CA GLY A 167 3.28 8.23 23.68
C GLY A 167 3.26 8.92 22.31
N GLN A 168 4.33 9.61 21.91
CA GLN A 168 4.42 10.22 20.59
C GLN A 168 4.86 9.19 19.54
N SER A 169 4.27 9.29 18.35
CA SER A 169 4.57 8.40 17.22
C SER A 169 4.90 9.22 15.97
N VAL A 170 5.92 8.78 15.25
CA VAL A 170 6.39 9.37 13.98
C VAL A 170 6.22 8.33 12.89
N TYR A 171 5.48 8.69 11.85
CA TYR A 171 5.24 7.83 10.70
C TYR A 171 5.73 8.52 9.43
N HIS A 172 6.77 7.95 8.81
CA HIS A 172 7.39 8.47 7.61
C HIS A 172 7.73 7.33 6.62
N PRO A 173 6.74 6.81 5.88
CA PRO A 173 6.90 5.60 5.06
C PRO A 173 7.74 5.82 3.79
N GLU A 174 8.02 7.07 3.41
CA GLU A 174 8.65 7.39 2.14
C GLU A 174 10.16 7.64 2.22
N GLY A 175 10.76 7.60 3.41
CA GLY A 175 12.20 7.70 3.53
C GLY A 175 12.74 7.72 4.95
N ASP A 176 13.84 8.44 5.14
CA ASP A 176 14.62 8.40 6.37
C ASP A 176 14.03 9.33 7.44
N VAL A 177 14.21 8.96 8.71
CA VAL A 177 13.84 9.82 9.85
C VAL A 177 15.10 10.13 10.65
N THR A 178 15.38 11.41 10.81
CA THR A 178 16.44 11.91 11.68
C THR A 178 15.82 12.61 12.89
N VAL A 179 16.31 12.30 14.08
CA VAL A 179 15.90 12.94 15.34
C VAL A 179 17.11 13.62 15.96
N MET A 180 17.06 14.94 16.06
CA MET A 180 18.06 15.79 16.74
C MET A 180 17.81 15.78 18.25
N GLY A 181 17.75 14.59 18.84
CA GLY A 181 17.37 14.43 20.24
C GLY A 181 17.21 12.97 20.64
N SER A 182 16.61 12.76 21.82
CA SER A 182 16.32 11.43 22.30
C SER A 182 14.92 10.96 21.88
N VAL A 183 14.75 9.65 21.81
CA VAL A 183 13.47 8.97 21.65
C VAL A 183 13.15 8.33 22.99
N ALA A 184 12.15 8.84 23.69
CA ALA A 184 11.78 8.39 25.03
C ALA A 184 11.15 6.98 25.03
N SER A 185 11.13 6.34 26.20
CA SER A 185 10.36 5.10 26.39
C SER A 185 8.88 5.35 26.09
N GLY A 186 8.25 4.40 25.40
CA GLY A 186 6.88 4.53 24.88
C GLY A 186 6.72 5.42 23.65
N ALA A 187 7.79 6.03 23.13
CA ALA A 187 7.77 6.73 21.85
C ALA A 187 8.01 5.75 20.68
N GLU A 188 7.52 6.06 19.49
CA GLU A 188 7.63 5.19 18.32
C GLU A 188 8.06 5.94 17.06
N ILE A 189 8.96 5.34 16.29
CA ILE A 189 9.34 5.79 14.95
C ILE A 189 9.14 4.64 13.97
N LEU A 190 8.37 4.89 12.92
CA LEU A 190 8.16 4.01 11.79
C LEU A 190 8.63 4.72 10.51
N ALA A 191 9.76 4.29 9.95
CA ALA A 191 10.39 4.89 8.78
C ALA A 191 10.47 3.89 7.62
N GLY A 192 10.20 4.36 6.41
CA GLY A 192 10.41 3.58 5.19
C GLY A 192 11.87 3.37 4.84
N GLY A 193 12.72 4.33 5.23
CA GLY A 193 14.17 4.29 5.10
C GLY A 193 14.87 4.04 6.44
N SER A 194 16.03 4.66 6.61
CA SER A 194 16.88 4.58 7.80
C SER A 194 16.39 5.50 8.92
N ILE A 195 16.75 5.17 10.16
CA ILE A 195 16.46 5.99 11.35
C ILE A 195 17.78 6.43 11.98
N HIS A 196 17.91 7.74 12.19
CA HIS A 196 19.08 8.35 12.82
C HIS A 196 18.66 9.07 14.09
N VAL A 197 19.15 8.64 15.25
CA VAL A 197 18.83 9.24 16.55
C VAL A 197 20.09 9.85 17.15
N TYR A 198 20.20 11.17 17.08
CA TYR A 198 21.32 11.92 17.67
C TYR A 198 21.13 12.13 19.19
N GLY A 199 20.75 11.06 19.88
CA GLY A 199 20.49 11.03 21.32
C GLY A 199 20.30 9.60 21.84
N ALA A 200 19.59 9.47 22.96
CA ALA A 200 19.24 8.15 23.49
C ALA A 200 18.03 7.59 22.76
N LEU A 201 18.16 6.37 22.24
CA LEU A 201 17.05 5.61 21.68
C LEU A 201 16.51 4.68 22.76
N ARG A 202 15.39 5.04 23.40
CA ARG A 202 14.71 4.24 24.44
C ARG A 202 13.38 3.65 24.00
N GLY A 203 12.70 4.33 23.08
CA GLY A 203 11.43 3.86 22.52
C GLY A 203 11.61 2.76 21.46
N ARG A 204 10.66 2.71 20.53
CA ARG A 204 10.61 1.75 19.42
C ARG A 204 11.07 2.41 18.12
N ALA A 205 11.92 1.75 17.37
CA ALA A 205 12.39 2.21 16.06
C ALA A 205 12.29 1.11 15.02
N ILE A 206 11.44 1.30 14.02
CA ILE A 206 11.21 0.37 12.93
C ILE A 206 11.59 1.06 11.63
N ALA A 207 12.75 0.68 11.08
CA ALA A 207 13.28 1.17 9.83
C ALA A 207 12.95 0.21 8.69
N GLY A 208 13.09 0.67 7.45
CA GLY A 208 12.85 -0.17 6.29
C GLY A 208 11.41 -0.66 6.15
N ALA A 209 10.43 -0.01 6.80
CA ALA A 209 9.04 -0.44 6.83
C ALA A 209 8.36 -0.45 5.45
N GLY A 210 8.97 0.22 4.46
CA GLY A 210 8.56 0.20 3.06
C GLY A 210 9.18 -0.91 2.22
N GLY A 211 9.77 -1.95 2.82
CA GLY A 211 10.43 -3.04 2.10
C GLY A 211 11.90 -2.75 1.78
N ASN A 212 12.60 -2.02 2.65
CA ASN A 212 14.01 -1.64 2.43
C ASN A 212 14.94 -2.41 3.39
N PRO A 213 15.46 -3.58 2.99
CA PRO A 213 16.37 -4.37 3.82
C PRO A 213 17.74 -3.70 4.02
N ARG A 214 18.07 -2.67 3.23
CA ARG A 214 19.33 -1.92 3.36
C ARG A 214 19.24 -0.76 4.35
N ALA A 215 18.06 -0.52 4.93
CA ALA A 215 17.88 0.51 5.95
C ALA A 215 18.77 0.25 7.17
N ARG A 216 19.13 1.32 7.87
CA ARG A 216 19.91 1.27 9.10
C ARG A 216 19.19 1.96 10.24
N ILE A 217 19.49 1.55 11.47
CA ILE A 217 19.15 2.32 12.66
C ILE A 217 20.46 2.71 13.33
N CYS A 218 20.70 4.02 13.48
CA CYS A 218 21.88 4.54 14.16
C CYS A 218 21.45 5.38 15.36
N CYS A 219 22.12 5.22 16.50
CA CYS A 219 21.88 6.08 17.66
C CYS A 219 23.14 6.36 18.47
N ARG A 220 23.13 7.43 19.28
CA ARG A 220 24.25 7.80 20.17
C ARG A 220 24.26 7.04 21.49
N LYS A 221 23.09 6.68 22.04
CA LYS A 221 22.97 5.80 23.21
C LYS A 221 21.89 4.78 22.95
N PHE A 222 22.31 3.52 22.86
CA PHE A 222 21.44 2.40 22.55
C PHE A 222 20.78 1.84 23.81
N GLU A 223 19.48 2.11 23.98
CA GLU A 223 18.66 1.62 25.09
C GLU A 223 17.22 1.24 24.62
N PRO A 224 16.98 0.73 23.38
CA PRO A 224 15.64 0.64 22.81
C PRO A 224 14.77 -0.39 23.51
N GLU A 225 13.46 -0.15 23.53
CA GLU A 225 12.45 -1.18 23.82
C GLU A 225 12.40 -2.23 22.70
N LEU A 226 12.38 -1.74 21.46
CA LEU A 226 12.28 -2.57 20.25
C LEU A 226 12.97 -1.87 19.08
N ILE A 227 13.68 -2.66 18.29
CA ILE A 227 14.20 -2.27 16.99
C ILE A 227 13.71 -3.23 15.91
N GLY A 228 13.57 -2.74 14.68
CA GLY A 228 13.33 -3.62 13.54
C GLY A 228 13.73 -3.01 12.22
N ILE A 229 14.09 -3.89 11.28
CA ILE A 229 14.41 -3.54 9.90
C ILE A 229 13.70 -4.53 9.00
N ASP A 230 12.91 -4.03 8.04
CA ASP A 230 12.24 -4.84 7.01
C ASP A 230 11.46 -6.05 7.56
N GLY A 231 10.68 -5.82 8.63
CA GLY A 231 9.85 -6.86 9.26
C GLY A 231 10.57 -7.82 10.20
N LEU A 232 11.89 -7.72 10.35
CA LEU A 232 12.66 -8.42 11.39
C LEU A 232 12.78 -7.54 12.63
N PHE A 233 12.27 -8.02 13.77
CA PHE A 233 12.23 -7.28 15.03
C PHE A 233 13.08 -7.93 16.12
N ARG A 234 13.60 -7.11 17.02
CA ARG A 234 14.34 -7.54 18.20
C ARG A 234 13.99 -6.63 19.38
N THR A 235 13.73 -7.23 20.54
CA THR A 235 13.42 -6.51 21.78
C THR A 235 14.69 -6.26 22.62
N ALA A 236 14.60 -5.29 23.52
CA ALA A 236 15.68 -4.90 24.44
C ALA A 236 16.35 -6.10 25.13
N ASP A 237 15.56 -7.06 25.59
CA ASP A 237 15.99 -8.19 26.42
C ASP A 237 16.85 -9.21 25.64
N THR A 238 16.80 -9.15 24.30
CA THR A 238 17.52 -10.06 23.40
C THR A 238 18.75 -9.40 22.76
N THR A 239 19.14 -8.22 23.25
CA THR A 239 20.31 -7.47 22.75
C THR A 239 21.50 -7.63 23.69
N ASP A 240 22.72 -7.68 23.13
CA ASP A 240 23.95 -7.79 23.91
C ASP A 240 24.07 -6.61 24.91
N PRO A 241 24.14 -6.89 26.22
CA PRO A 241 24.31 -5.86 27.25
C PRO A 241 25.51 -4.93 27.03
N LYS A 242 26.55 -5.38 26.30
CA LYS A 242 27.74 -4.57 26.00
C LYS A 242 27.45 -3.38 25.09
N LEU A 243 26.39 -3.46 24.29
CA LEU A 243 25.97 -2.38 23.37
C LEU A 243 25.15 -1.30 24.08
N ARG A 244 24.65 -1.55 25.30
CA ARG A 244 23.84 -0.57 26.02
C ARG A 244 24.62 0.71 26.28
N LYS A 245 23.93 1.85 26.11
CA LYS A 245 24.49 3.21 26.31
C LYS A 245 25.68 3.55 25.41
N LYS A 246 26.01 2.72 24.43
CA LYS A 246 26.99 3.00 23.39
C LYS A 246 26.32 3.59 22.16
N ALA A 247 27.11 4.24 21.32
CA ALA A 247 26.68 4.53 19.96
C ALA A 247 26.64 3.21 19.20
N VAL A 248 25.56 2.95 18.46
CA VAL A 248 25.31 1.66 17.81
C VAL A 248 24.71 1.87 16.44
N GLN A 249 25.11 1.03 15.50
CA GLN A 249 24.45 0.83 14.22
C GLN A 249 23.78 -0.55 14.21
N VAL A 250 22.56 -0.59 13.67
CA VAL A 250 21.78 -1.80 13.38
C VAL A 250 21.61 -1.90 11.86
N TRP A 251 21.77 -3.10 11.30
CA TRP A 251 21.53 -3.39 9.88
C TRP A 251 21.08 -4.84 9.70
N LEU A 252 20.62 -5.18 8.50
CA LEU A 252 20.39 -6.57 8.09
C LEU A 252 21.58 -7.13 7.33
N GLU A 253 21.96 -8.35 7.67
CA GLU A 253 22.87 -9.18 6.90
C GLU A 253 22.13 -10.47 6.53
N GLY A 254 21.66 -10.54 5.28
CA GLY A 254 20.68 -11.55 4.86
C GLY A 254 19.40 -11.42 5.68
N GLU A 255 18.97 -12.50 6.34
CA GLU A 255 17.79 -12.53 7.21
C GLU A 255 18.14 -12.34 8.70
N THR A 256 19.37 -11.91 9.02
CA THR A 256 19.82 -11.71 10.40
C THR A 256 20.00 -10.23 10.72
N LEU A 257 19.34 -9.79 11.80
CA LEU A 257 19.53 -8.46 12.35
C LEU A 257 20.85 -8.37 13.14
N ARG A 258 21.78 -7.57 12.62
CA ARG A 258 23.12 -7.33 13.15
C ARG A 258 23.21 -5.97 13.83
N MET A 259 24.09 -5.89 14.83
CA MET A 259 24.31 -4.69 15.62
C MET A 259 25.79 -4.60 15.99
N ALA A 260 26.36 -3.40 15.91
CA ALA A 260 27.74 -3.13 16.33
C ALA A 260 27.83 -1.73 16.93
N ALA A 261 28.80 -1.55 17.83
CA ALA A 261 29.14 -0.23 18.32
C ALA A 261 29.67 0.64 17.16
N LEU A 262 29.36 1.93 17.22
CA LEU A 262 29.99 2.95 16.39
C LEU A 262 31.08 3.58 17.26
N ASP A 263 32.32 3.38 16.84
CA ASP A 263 33.53 3.78 17.57
C ASP A 263 33.67 5.32 17.67
#